data_AF-A0A379UNC1-F1
#
_entry.id   AF-A0A379UNC1-F1
#
_cell.length_a   1.000
_cell.length_b   1.000
_cell.length_c   1.000
_cell.angle_alpha   90.00
_cell.angle_beta   90.00
_cell.angle_gamma   90.00
#
_symmetry.space_group_name_H-M   'P 1'
#
loop_
_entity.id
_entity.type
_entity.pdbx_description
1 polymer ?
#
loop_
_entity_poly.entity_id
_entity_poly.type
_entity_poly.pdbx_seq_one_letter_code
_entity_poly.pdbx_strand_id
1 'polypeptide(L)'
;MRAAQPGREHDIANYTLMPIKMNARYDVDELGKLSLAPPFKFTKGLQVLRIPAREKYKGVNSFGHLLFDLRDDPQQQHPIHDEAIEARMTNLLIRLMKENDAPAEQYRRLGLDVI
;
A
#
# COMPACT_ATOMS: atom_id res chain seq x y z
N MET A 1 0.70 -9.70 -5.33
CA MET A 1 0.82 -8.39 -4.64
C MET A 1 2.08 -7.71 -5.17
N ARG A 2 2.06 -6.40 -5.45
CA ARG A 2 3.29 -5.68 -5.84
C ARG A 2 4.06 -5.27 -4.60
N ALA A 3 5.36 -5.53 -4.56
CA ALA A 3 6.22 -5.16 -3.44
C ALA A 3 6.51 -3.66 -3.44
N ALA A 4 6.89 -3.14 -2.27
CA ALA A 4 7.41 -1.78 -2.17
C ALA A 4 8.75 -1.65 -2.91
N GLN A 5 8.98 -0.51 -3.55
CA GLN A 5 10.28 -0.16 -4.11
C GLN A 5 11.34 -0.10 -2.99
N PRO A 6 12.58 -0.53 -3.25
CA PRO A 6 13.69 -0.35 -2.33
C PRO A 6 13.82 1.10 -1.84
N GLY A 7 13.89 1.28 -0.52
CA GLY A 7 13.97 2.59 0.13
C GLY A 7 12.64 3.33 0.30
N ARG A 8 11.53 2.77 -0.19
CA ARG A 8 10.16 3.31 -0.03
C ARG A 8 9.28 2.44 0.87
N GLU A 9 9.86 1.52 1.64
CA GLU A 9 9.14 0.60 2.51
C GLU A 9 8.26 1.35 3.53
N HIS A 10 8.77 2.50 3.98
CA HIS A 10 8.12 3.36 4.97
C HIS A 10 7.17 4.41 4.39
N ASP A 11 6.91 4.41 3.07
CA ASP A 11 5.94 5.32 2.43
C ASP A 11 4.49 4.86 2.68
N ILE A 12 4.14 4.73 3.96
CA ILE A 12 2.85 4.27 4.46
C ILE A 12 2.33 5.22 5.55
N ALA A 13 1.01 5.31 5.68
CA ALA A 13 0.37 6.09 6.71
C ALA A 13 -0.95 5.43 7.12
N ASN A 14 -1.33 5.64 8.37
CA ASN A 14 -2.67 5.29 8.87
C ASN A 14 -3.62 6.45 8.62
N TYR A 15 -4.78 6.13 8.07
CA TYR A 15 -5.87 7.06 7.82
C TYR A 15 -7.06 6.68 8.72
N THR A 16 -7.39 7.51 9.70
CA THR A 16 -8.37 7.15 10.74
C THR A 16 -9.09 8.36 11.33
N LEU A 17 -10.33 8.18 11.78
CA LEU A 17 -11.03 9.13 12.65
C LEU A 17 -10.75 8.89 14.14
N MET A 18 -10.22 7.70 14.49
CA MET A 18 -9.90 7.32 15.87
C MET A 18 -8.38 7.19 16.02
N PRO A 19 -7.72 8.05 16.81
CA PRO A 19 -6.26 8.03 16.98
C PRO A 19 -5.82 6.93 17.96
N ILE A 20 -6.09 5.67 17.62
CA ILE A 20 -5.61 4.48 18.32
C ILE A 20 -5.13 3.44 17.31
N LYS A 21 -4.11 2.65 17.65
CA LYS A 21 -3.71 1.46 16.89
C LYS A 21 -4.63 0.29 17.29
N MET A 22 -4.66 -0.77 16.50
CA MET A 22 -5.52 -1.94 16.79
C MET A 22 -5.30 -2.54 18.19
N ASN A 23 -4.07 -2.47 18.72
CA ASN A 23 -3.68 -3.12 19.97
C ASN A 23 -3.00 -2.18 20.99
N ALA A 24 -2.92 -0.88 20.72
CA ALA A 24 -2.19 0.08 21.55
C ALA A 24 -2.59 1.53 21.27
N ARG A 25 -2.21 2.44 22.17
CA ARG A 25 -2.22 3.88 21.89
C ARG A 25 -1.07 4.25 20.95
N TYR A 26 -1.18 5.38 20.26
CA TYR A 26 -0.02 5.95 19.56
C TYR A 26 0.99 6.51 20.57
N ASP A 27 2.28 6.40 20.22
CA ASP A 27 3.32 7.11 20.95
C ASP A 27 3.24 8.61 20.66
N VAL A 28 3.69 9.44 21.61
CA VAL A 28 3.64 10.91 21.46
C VAL A 28 4.36 11.38 20.20
N ASP A 29 5.51 10.79 19.89
CA ASP A 29 6.32 11.15 18.72
C ASP A 29 5.67 10.75 17.37
N GLU A 30 4.86 9.70 17.35
CA GLU A 30 4.10 9.30 16.16
C GLU A 30 2.90 10.22 15.99
N LEU A 31 2.14 10.41 17.07
CA LEU A 31 0.93 11.23 17.05
C LEU A 31 1.25 12.71 16.78
N GLY A 32 2.39 13.20 17.26
CA GLY A 32 2.88 14.56 16.98
C GLY A 32 3.16 14.84 15.49
N LYS A 33 3.26 13.79 14.65
CA LYS A 33 3.45 13.90 13.19
C LYS A 33 2.13 13.80 12.42
N LEU A 34 1.00 13.78 13.11
CA LEU A 34 -0.31 13.72 12.46
C LEU A 34 -0.57 14.94 11.58
N SER A 35 -1.40 14.75 10.58
CA SER A 35 -1.92 15.79 9.70
C SER A 35 -3.38 15.46 9.37
N LEU A 36 -4.13 16.43 8.82
CA LEU A 36 -5.43 16.14 8.22
C LEU A 36 -5.26 15.79 6.76
N ALA A 37 -5.81 14.65 6.34
CA ALA A 37 -5.94 14.31 4.94
C ALA A 37 -7.16 15.01 4.33
N PRO A 38 -7.15 15.30 3.02
CA PRO A 38 -8.39 15.58 2.31
C PRO A 38 -9.35 14.38 2.43
N PRO A 39 -10.67 14.60 2.30
CA PRO A 39 -11.63 13.49 2.27
C PRO A 39 -11.34 12.55 1.11
N PHE A 40 -11.44 11.24 1.36
CA PHE A 40 -11.48 10.26 0.30
C PHE A 40 -12.91 10.15 -0.26
N LYS A 41 -13.06 9.61 -1.47
CA LYS A 41 -14.38 9.34 -2.08
C LYS A 41 -15.33 8.58 -1.15
N PHE A 42 -14.81 7.66 -0.33
CA PHE A 42 -15.60 6.83 0.59
C PHE A 42 -15.80 7.45 1.98
N THR A 43 -15.15 8.56 2.33
CA THR A 43 -15.30 9.21 3.65
C THR A 43 -16.47 10.18 3.74
N LYS A 44 -17.33 10.24 2.70
CA LYS A 44 -18.56 11.05 2.66
C LYS A 44 -18.32 12.53 3.00
N GLY A 45 -17.20 13.08 2.53
CA GLY A 45 -16.82 14.48 2.75
C GLY A 45 -16.11 14.76 4.08
N LEU A 46 -15.97 13.77 4.96
CA LEU A 46 -15.23 13.94 6.21
C LEU A 46 -13.71 13.80 5.97
N GLN A 47 -12.95 14.70 6.59
CA GLN A 47 -11.50 14.56 6.70
C GLN A 47 -11.13 13.49 7.71
N VAL A 48 -9.96 12.90 7.55
CA VAL A 48 -9.42 11.89 8.47
C VAL A 48 -8.03 12.31 8.93
N LEU A 49 -7.60 11.81 10.08
CA LEU A 49 -6.21 11.93 10.51
C LEU A 49 -5.34 11.07 9.60
N ARG A 50 -4.24 11.64 9.11
CA ARG A 50 -3.14 10.94 8.46
C ARG A 50 -1.96 10.92 9.42
N ILE A 51 -1.58 9.73 9.87
CA ILE A 51 -0.47 9.53 10.79
C ILE A 51 0.60 8.71 10.05
N PRO A 52 1.79 9.27 9.74
CA PRO A 52 2.86 8.53 9.12
C PRO A 52 3.20 7.27 9.92
N ALA A 53 3.33 6.13 9.23
CA ALA A 53 3.63 4.84 9.85
C ALA A 53 4.99 4.33 9.36
N ARG A 54 5.51 3.31 10.03
CA ARG A 54 6.73 2.62 9.61
C ARG A 54 6.43 1.16 9.42
N GLU A 55 6.96 0.61 8.33
CA GLU A 55 6.94 -0.84 8.10
C GLU A 55 7.55 -1.57 9.30
N LYS A 56 6.82 -2.56 9.80
CA LYS A 56 7.20 -3.37 10.96
C LYS A 56 8.16 -4.48 10.54
N TYR A 57 7.98 -5.02 9.34
CA TYR A 57 8.75 -6.15 8.84
C TYR A 57 9.98 -5.69 8.07
N LYS A 58 11.16 -6.00 8.61
CA LYS A 58 12.42 -5.75 7.91
C LYS A 58 12.47 -6.60 6.63
N GLY A 59 12.85 -5.99 5.52
CA GLY A 59 12.99 -6.67 4.24
C GLY A 59 11.66 -7.08 3.60
N VAL A 60 10.57 -6.33 3.82
CA VAL A 60 9.25 -6.61 3.21
C VAL A 60 9.27 -6.72 1.68
N ASN A 61 10.29 -6.13 1.04
CA ASN A 61 10.51 -6.13 -0.40
C ASN A 61 11.69 -7.01 -0.86
N SER A 62 12.29 -7.81 0.04
CA SER A 62 13.49 -8.61 -0.26
C SER A 62 13.27 -9.63 -1.39
N PHE A 63 12.05 -10.14 -1.52
CA PHE A 63 11.66 -11.10 -2.56
C PHE A 63 11.02 -10.45 -3.79
N GLY A 64 10.86 -9.13 -3.81
CA GLY A 64 10.15 -8.43 -4.87
C GLY A 64 8.67 -8.82 -4.97
N HIS A 65 8.06 -8.56 -6.13
CA HIS A 65 6.70 -9.01 -6.42
C HIS A 65 6.70 -10.38 -7.08
N LEU A 66 5.66 -11.17 -6.78
CA LEU A 66 5.46 -12.51 -7.31
C LEU A 66 4.04 -12.64 -7.89
N LEU A 67 3.93 -13.43 -8.94
CA LEU A 67 2.68 -13.80 -9.61
C LEU A 67 2.59 -15.33 -9.70
N PHE A 68 1.39 -15.88 -9.50
CA PHE A 68 1.14 -17.33 -9.52
C PHE A 68 -0.21 -17.59 -10.21
N ASP A 69 -0.35 -18.69 -10.95
CA ASP A 69 -1.66 -19.19 -11.38
C ASP A 69 -2.18 -20.14 -10.30
N LEU A 70 -3.15 -19.68 -9.51
CA LEU A 70 -3.68 -20.46 -8.39
C LEU A 70 -4.47 -21.71 -8.82
N ARG A 71 -4.86 -21.82 -10.10
CA ARG A 71 -5.57 -23.01 -10.59
C ARG A 71 -4.59 -24.15 -10.83
N ASP A 72 -3.46 -23.85 -11.45
CA ASP A 72 -2.45 -24.84 -11.85
C ASP A 72 -1.30 -24.96 -10.83
N ASP A 73 -1.10 -23.93 -9.99
CA ASP A 73 -0.12 -23.87 -8.90
C ASP A 73 -0.77 -23.39 -7.59
N PRO A 74 -1.68 -24.18 -6.98
CA PRO A 74 -2.38 -23.80 -5.75
C PRO A 74 -1.44 -23.63 -4.55
N GLN A 75 -0.24 -24.23 -4.59
CA GLN A 75 0.77 -24.14 -3.54
C GLN A 75 1.78 -23.00 -3.76
N GLN A 76 1.64 -22.22 -4.85
CA GLN A 76 2.49 -21.06 -5.16
C GLN A 76 3.98 -21.40 -5.20
N GLN A 77 4.34 -22.55 -5.79
CA GLN A 77 5.72 -23.01 -5.90
C GLN A 77 6.42 -22.51 -7.17
N HIS A 78 5.67 -22.08 -8.19
CA HIS A 78 6.16 -21.77 -9.52
C HIS A 78 5.78 -20.33 -9.91
N PRO A 79 6.58 -19.33 -9.50
CA PRO A 79 6.30 -17.93 -9.83
C PRO A 79 6.36 -17.69 -11.35
N ILE A 80 5.41 -16.90 -11.83
CA ILE A 80 5.31 -16.47 -13.22
C ILE A 80 6.23 -15.27 -13.44
N HIS A 81 7.12 -15.39 -14.43
CA HIS A 81 7.99 -14.32 -14.92
C HIS A 81 7.65 -14.01 -16.39
N ASP A 82 6.53 -13.32 -16.60
CA ASP A 82 6.04 -12.92 -17.92
C ASP A 82 5.66 -11.42 -17.92
N GLU A 83 6.31 -10.65 -18.77
CA GLU A 83 6.15 -9.19 -18.81
C GLU A 83 4.73 -8.75 -19.22
N ALA A 84 4.08 -9.48 -20.12
CA ALA A 84 2.74 -9.15 -20.58
C ALA A 84 1.70 -9.39 -19.48
N ILE A 85 1.85 -10.49 -18.74
CA ILE A 85 1.02 -10.80 -17.57
C ILE A 85 1.27 -9.77 -16.46
N GLU A 86 2.53 -9.41 -16.17
CA GLU A 86 2.85 -8.40 -15.16
C GLU A 86 2.24 -7.03 -15.52
N ALA A 87 2.39 -6.59 -16.77
CA ALA A 87 1.81 -5.33 -17.25
C ALA A 87 0.29 -5.33 -17.11
N ARG A 88 -0.37 -6.44 -17.48
CA ARG A 88 -1.82 -6.60 -17.31
C ARG A 88 -2.23 -6.51 -15.84
N MET A 89 -1.53 -7.22 -14.94
CA MET A 89 -1.83 -7.20 -13.50
C MET A 89 -1.60 -5.82 -12.89
N THR A 90 -0.54 -5.14 -13.31
CA THR A 90 -0.22 -3.78 -12.87
C THR A 90 -1.30 -2.78 -13.29
N ASN A 91 -1.80 -2.87 -14.52
CA ASN A 91 -2.90 -2.03 -14.99
C ASN A 91 -4.20 -2.25 -14.20
N LEU A 92 -4.53 -3.51 -13.88
CA LEU A 92 -5.68 -3.83 -13.03
C LEU A 92 -5.51 -3.27 -11.62
N LEU A 93 -4.31 -3.38 -11.04
CA LEU A 93 -3.98 -2.79 -9.73
C LEU A 93 -4.17 -1.28 -9.74
N ILE A 94 -3.59 -0.56 -10.71
CA ILE A 94 -3.72 0.90 -10.83
C ILE A 94 -5.19 1.31 -10.98
N ARG A 95 -5.96 0.59 -11.80
CA ARG A 95 -7.40 0.84 -11.95
C ARG A 95 -8.12 0.75 -10.60
N LEU A 96 -7.92 -0.34 -9.87
CA LEU A 96 -8.54 -0.54 -8.55
C LEU A 96 -8.07 0.51 -7.54
N MET A 97 -6.81 0.92 -7.57
CA MET A 97 -6.29 2.00 -6.72
C MET A 97 -6.98 3.33 -7.01
N LYS A 98 -7.21 3.68 -8.28
CA LYS A 98 -7.94 4.90 -8.69
C LYS A 98 -9.42 4.85 -8.30
N GLU A 99 -10.06 3.69 -8.48
CA GLU A 99 -11.46 3.45 -8.09
C GLU A 99 -11.66 3.61 -6.58
N ASN A 100 -10.70 3.13 -5.77
CA ASN A 100 -10.75 3.18 -4.31
C ASN A 100 -10.08 4.43 -3.70
N ASP A 101 -9.71 5.40 -4.54
CA ASP A 101 -9.10 6.67 -4.10
C ASP A 101 -7.84 6.46 -3.25
N ALA A 102 -6.99 5.52 -3.66
CA ALA A 102 -5.74 5.23 -2.95
C ALA A 102 -4.86 6.49 -2.85
N PRO A 103 -4.20 6.73 -1.71
CA PRO A 103 -3.38 7.92 -1.52
C PRO A 103 -2.11 7.89 -2.37
N ALA A 104 -1.62 9.06 -2.78
CA ALA A 104 -0.51 9.20 -3.75
C ALA A 104 0.78 8.48 -3.33
N GLU A 105 1.07 8.41 -2.03
CA GLU A 105 2.23 7.66 -1.53
C GLU A 105 2.17 6.16 -1.84
N GLN A 106 0.99 5.56 -2.03
CA GLN A 106 0.92 4.14 -2.40
C GLN A 106 1.38 3.91 -3.83
N TYR A 107 1.11 4.83 -4.76
CA TYR A 107 1.64 4.74 -6.11
C TYR A 107 3.16 4.86 -6.10
N ARG A 108 3.69 5.85 -5.36
CA ARG A 108 5.14 6.02 -5.18
C ARG A 108 5.80 4.81 -4.53
N ARG A 109 5.21 4.29 -3.45
CA ARG A 109 5.69 3.11 -2.73
C ARG A 109 5.84 1.92 -3.67
N LEU A 110 4.93 1.76 -4.63
CA LEU A 110 4.91 0.62 -5.56
C LEU A 110 5.64 0.89 -6.90
N GLY A 111 6.12 2.11 -7.13
CA GLY A 111 6.75 2.53 -8.39
C GLY A 111 5.76 2.61 -9.56
N LEU A 112 4.54 3.10 -9.29
CA LEU A 112 3.43 3.23 -10.24
C LEU A 112 3.10 4.70 -10.57
N ASP A 113 3.93 5.61 -10.06
CA ASP A 113 3.86 7.08 -10.17
C ASP A 113 4.21 7.62 -11.58
N VAL A 114 4.56 6.74 -12.53
CA VAL A 114 5.00 7.09 -13.89
C VAL A 114 3.93 6.85 -14.97
N ILE A 115 2.67 6.60 -14.58
CA ILE A 115 1.54 6.31 -15.50
C ILE A 115 0.35 7.27 -15.28
#